data_AF-A0A350ZXR0-F1
#
_entry.id   AF-A0A350ZXR0-F1
#
_cell.length_a   1.000
_cell.length_b   1.000
_cell.length_c   1.000
_cell.angle_alpha   90.00
_cell.angle_beta   90.00
_cell.angle_gamma   90.00
#
_symmetry.space_group_name_H-M   'P 1'
#
loop_
_entity.id
_entity.type
_entity.pdbx_description
1 polymer ?
#
loop_
_entity_poly.entity_id
_entity_poly.type
_entity_poly.pdbx_seq_one_letter_code
_entity_poly.pdbx_strand_id
1 'polypeptide(L)' 'MTGPEAIAIIKRIGLTQRQFALLVGLHPNSVTAWANGTPPMGPAQALLRLLDHRPEDVEVLRAIAGVEPGKRVKAKG' A
#
# COMPACT_ATOMS: atom_id res chain seq x y z
N MET A 1 9.73 -0.44 11.12
CA MET A 1 8.84 -1.61 11.01
C MET A 1 9.55 -2.63 10.15
N THR A 2 9.34 -3.91 10.42
CA THR A 2 9.88 -4.97 9.57
C THR A 2 9.10 -5.06 8.26
N GLY A 3 9.67 -5.74 7.26
CA GLY A 3 8.95 -6.04 6.03
C GLY A 3 7.66 -6.85 6.28
N PRO A 4 7.70 -7.95 7.07
CA PRO A 4 6.50 -8.70 7.46
C PRO A 4 5.44 -7.87 8.19
N GLU A 5 5.84 -6.96 9.09
CA GLU A 5 4.90 -6.02 9.73
C GLU A 5 4.19 -5.14 8.70
N ALA A 6 4.92 -4.61 7.72
CA ALA A 6 4.34 -3.81 6.64
C ALA A 6 3.30 -4.60 5.84
N ILE A 7 3.60 -5.86 5.49
CA ILE A 7 2.66 -6.75 4.78
C ILE A 7 1.41 -7.02 5.63
N ALA A 8 1.58 -7.21 6.94
CA ALA A 8 0.46 -7.43 7.85
C ALA A 8 -0.47 -6.20 7.91
N ILE A 9 0.09 -4.99 7.96
CA ILE A 9 -0.68 -3.73 7.90
C ILE A 9 -1.46 -3.65 6.58
N ILE A 10 -0.80 -3.86 5.44
CA ILE A 10 -1.43 -3.82 4.10
C ILE A 10 -2.64 -4.77 4.03
N LYS A 11 -2.49 -5.99 4.56
CA LYS A 11 -3.58 -6.97 4.61
C LYS A 11 -4.72 -6.52 5.52
N ARG A 12 -4.40 -5.95 6.69
CA ARG A 12 -5.38 -5.48 7.69
C ARG A 12 -6.25 -4.36 7.14
N ILE A 13 -5.68 -3.45 6.35
CA ILE A 13 -6.41 -2.37 5.67
C ILE A 13 -7.14 -2.81 4.39
N GLY A 14 -7.26 -4.13 4.16
CA GLY A 14 -8.06 -4.70 3.08
C GLY A 14 -7.43 -4.59 1.68
N LEU A 15 -6.11 -4.39 1.59
CA LEU A 15 -5.40 -4.30 0.31
C LEU A 15 -4.52 -5.53 0.07
N THR A 16 -4.36 -5.89 -1.20
CA THR A 16 -3.22 -6.71 -1.64
C THR A 16 -1.95 -5.87 -1.74
N GLN A 17 -0.79 -6.50 -1.67
CA GLN A 17 0.51 -5.84 -1.87
C GLN A 17 0.56 -5.02 -3.17
N ARG A 18 0.04 -5.59 -4.26
CA ARG A 18 -0.02 -4.92 -5.56
C ARG A 18 -0.99 -3.74 -5.56
N GLN A 19 -2.16 -3.87 -4.95
CA GLN A 19 -3.12 -2.75 -4.83
C GLN A 19 -2.52 -1.61 -4.01
N PHE A 20 -1.87 -1.92 -2.89
CA PHE A 20 -1.17 -0.93 -2.08
C PHE A 20 -0.09 -0.23 -2.90
N ALA A 21 0.79 -0.99 -3.58
CA ALA A 21 1.86 -0.42 -4.40
C ALA A 21 1.32 0.59 -5.41
N LEU A 22 0.30 0.20 -6.18
CA LEU A 22 -0.30 1.07 -7.20
C LEU A 22 -1.01 2.28 -6.58
N LEU A 23 -1.72 2.09 -5.46
CA LEU A 23 -2.46 3.16 -4.79
C LEU A 23 -1.54 4.27 -4.28
N VAL A 24 -0.35 3.92 -3.80
CA VAL A 24 0.61 4.87 -3.22
C VAL A 24 1.76 5.24 -4.17
N GLY A 25 1.66 4.86 -5.45
CA GLY A 25 2.65 5.22 -6.47
C GLY A 25 4.00 4.49 -6.35
N LEU A 26 4.04 3.33 -5.71
CA LEU A 26 5.23 2.47 -5.60
C LEU A 26 5.26 1.40 -6.70
N HIS A 27 6.46 0.95 -7.04
CA HIS A 27 6.61 -0.21 -7.90
C HIS A 27 6.20 -1.51 -7.14
N PRO A 28 5.44 -2.44 -7.73
CA PRO A 28 5.04 -3.69 -7.06
C PRO A 28 6.21 -4.48 -6.47
N ASN A 29 7.34 -4.55 -7.19
CA ASN A 29 8.54 -5.25 -6.69
C ASN A 29 9.10 -4.64 -5.40
N SER A 30 8.91 -3.34 -5.16
CA SER A 30 9.34 -2.71 -3.91
C SER A 30 8.56 -3.29 -2.73
N VAL A 31 7.26 -3.53 -2.88
CA VAL A 31 6.42 -4.12 -1.83
C VAL A 31 6.68 -5.63 -1.70
N THR A 32 6.92 -6.34 -2.81
CA THR A 32 7.36 -7.75 -2.77
C THR A 32 8.68 -7.91 -2.02
N ALA A 33 9.64 -6.99 -2.19
CA ALA A 33 10.89 -7.02 -1.44
C ALA A 33 10.67 -6.92 0.08
N TRP A 34 9.59 -6.29 0.51
CA TRP A 34 9.22 -6.24 1.93
C TRP A 34 8.74 -7.58 2.48
N ALA A 35 7.99 -8.33 1.68
CA ALA A 35 7.64 -9.71 2.06
C ALA A 35 8.90 -10.59 2.25
N ASN A 36 9.97 -10.29 1.52
CA ASN A 36 11.25 -11.01 1.58
C ASN A 36 12.26 -10.42 2.59
N GLY A 37 11.83 -9.49 3.45
CA GLY A 37 12.62 -9.00 4.59
C GLY A 37 13.27 -7.63 4.42
N THR A 38 13.16 -6.97 3.26
CA THR A 38 13.60 -5.57 3.12
C THR A 38 12.61 -4.64 3.83
N PRO A 39 13.00 -3.83 4.81
CA PRO A 39 12.03 -2.94 5.47
C PRO A 39 11.58 -1.80 4.54
N PRO A 40 10.33 -1.32 4.65
CA PRO A 40 9.96 -0.04 4.06
C PRO A 40 10.74 1.09 4.74
N MET A 41 11.10 2.12 3.98
CA MET A 41 11.87 3.27 4.47
C MET A 41 11.17 4.59 4.14
N GLY A 42 11.53 5.62 4.91
CA GLY A 42 11.12 7.00 4.62
C GLY A 42 9.59 7.18 4.55
N PRO A 43 9.06 7.86 3.51
CA PRO A 43 7.63 8.13 3.38
C PRO A 43 6.74 6.88 3.40
N ALA A 44 7.19 5.76 2.82
CA ALA A 44 6.41 4.52 2.80
C ALA A 44 6.18 3.97 4.22
N GLN A 45 7.21 4.04 5.07
CA GLN A 45 7.10 3.63 6.47
C GLN A 45 6.16 4.56 7.25
N ALA A 46 6.25 5.88 7.03
CA ALA A 46 5.38 6.85 7.68
C ALA A 46 3.91 6.64 7.29
N LEU A 47 3.65 6.43 5.99
CA LEU A 47 2.31 6.17 5.47
C LEU A 47 1.73 4.86 6.00
N LEU A 48 2.52 3.79 6.08
CA LEU A 48 2.07 2.52 6.67
C LEU A 48 1.68 2.68 8.15
N ARG A 49 2.43 3.47 8.93
CA ARG A 49 2.03 3.75 10.32
C ARG A 49 0.74 4.56 10.39
N LEU A 50 0.60 5.57 9.52
CA LEU A 50 -0.63 6.37 9.45
C LEU A 50 -1.84 5.48 9.17
N LEU A 51 -1.75 4.62 8.14
CA LEU A 51 -2.83 3.73 7.75
C LEU A 51 -3.12 2.63 8.77
N ASP A 52 -2.13 2.25 9.58
CA ASP A 52 -2.35 1.32 10.70
C ASP A 52 -3.17 1.97 11.82
N HIS A 53 -2.95 3.26 12.09
CA HIS A 53 -3.72 4.03 13.07
C HIS A 53 -5.05 4.54 12.54
N ARG A 54 -5.15 4.79 11.23
CA ARG A 54 -6.31 5.37 10.54
C ARG A 54 -6.64 4.58 9.26
N PRO A 55 -7.19 3.35 9.38
CA PRO A 55 -7.50 2.53 8.22
C PRO A 55 -8.49 3.19 7.24
N GLU A 56 -9.35 4.09 7.73
CA GLU A 56 -10.30 4.85 6.91
C GLU A 56 -9.64 5.77 5.88
N ASP A 57 -8.39 6.18 6.11
CA ASP A 57 -7.65 7.06 5.19
C ASP A 57 -7.29 6.33 3.87
N VAL A 58 -7.47 5.00 3.78
CA VAL A 58 -7.40 4.27 2.49
C VAL A 58 -8.40 4.83 1.48
N GLU A 59 -9.61 5.20 1.90
CA GLU A 59 -10.61 5.74 1.00
C GLU A 59 -10.24 7.15 0.52
N VAL A 60 -9.56 7.93 1.37
CA VAL A 60 -8.95 9.21 0.96
C VAL A 60 -7.88 8.99 -0.10
N LEU A 61 -6.99 8.01 0.08
CA LEU A 61 -5.99 7.66 -0.93
C LEU A 61 -6.63 7.23 -2.26
N ARG A 62 -7.73 6.48 -2.22
CA ARG A 62 -8.47 6.08 -3.44
C ARG A 62 -9.03 7.30 -4.17
N ALA A 63 -9.63 8.22 -3.43
CA ALA A 63 -10.16 9.47 -3.99
C ALA A 63 -9.05 10.31 -4.64
N ILE A 64 -7.90 10.47 -3.97
CA ILE A 64 -6.73 11.19 -4.50
C ILE A 64 -6.19 10.53 -5.77
N ALA A 65 -6.09 9.19 -5.79
CA ALA A 65 -5.58 8.43 -6.93
C ALA A 65 -6.57 8.35 -8.10
N GLY A 66 -7.80 8.88 -7.96
CA GLY A 66 -8.85 8.74 -8.96
C GLY A 66 -9.31 7.29 -9.15
N VAL A 67 -9.13 6.44 -8.13
CA VAL A 67 -9.55 5.05 -8.14
C VAL A 67 -10.95 4.96 -7.53
N GLU A 68 -11.97 5.03 -8.38
CA GLU A 68 -13.36 4.77 -8.00
C GLU A 68 -13.50 3.37 -7.36
N PRO A 69 -14.31 3.22 -6.29
CA PRO A 69 -14.67 1.90 -5.78
C PRO A 69 -15.21 1.02 -6.91
N GLY A 70 -14.51 -0.08 -7.22
CA GLY A 70 -14.93 -1.05 -8.24
C GLY A 70 -14.34 -0.88 -9.65
N LYS A 71 -13.56 0.16 -9.96
CA LYS A 71 -12.84 0.25 -11.25
C LYS A 71 -11.47 -0.43 -11.18
N ARG A 72 -11.24 -1.42 -12.06
CA ARG A 72 -9.91 -2.01 -12.28
C ARG A 72 -8.95 -0.95 -12.82
N VAL A 73 -7.81 -0.77 -12.14
CA VAL A 73 -6.68 0.02 -12.65
C VAL A 73 -6.20 -0.60 -13.95
N LYS A 74 -6.25 0.15 -15.07
CA LYS A 74 -5.69 -0.31 -16.34
C LYS A 74 -4.18 -0.44 -16.20
N ALA A 75 -3.65 -1.65 -16.40
CA ALA A 75 -2.21 -1.84 -16.55
C ALA A 75 -1.77 -1.09 -17.82
N LYS A 76 -0.78 -0.19 -17.69
CA LYS A 76 -0.06 0.30 -18.86
C LYS A 76 0.80 -0.87 -19.37
N GLY A 77 0.52 -1.27 -20.61
CA GLY A 77 1.32 -2.26 -21.35
C GLY A 77 2.66 -1.70 -21.79
#